data_AF-A0A800A9W5-F1
#
_entry.id   AF-A0A800A9W5-F1
#
_cell.length_a   1.000
_cell.length_b   1.000
_cell.length_c   1.000
_cell.angle_alpha   90.00
_cell.angle_beta   90.00
_cell.angle_gamma   90.00
#
_symmetry.space_group_name_H-M   'P 1'
#
loop_
_entity.id
_entity.type
_entity.pdbx_description
1 polymer ?
#
loop_
_entity_poly.entity_id
_entity_poly.type
_entity_poly.pdbx_seq_one_letter_code
_entity_poly.pdbx_strand_id
1 'polypeptide(L)'
;MIANVLTTVGGLVLLGVAADRLVLSASHLARRWGLSPILIGAVVIGLGTSIPEMFVSALAAARVGGLDLAVGNIVGSNIANLSLVLGVSVLLSPIVGHGAVLKREGPLMLVG
;
A
#
# COMPACT_ATOMS: atom_id res chain seq x y z
N MET A 1 -7.50 -19.50 22.18
CA MET A 1 -7.98 -18.15 21.82
C MET A 1 -6.89 -17.10 21.93
N ILE A 2 -6.27 -16.90 23.11
CA ILE A 2 -5.18 -15.92 23.31
C ILE A 2 -3.98 -16.18 22.38
N ALA A 3 -3.56 -17.45 22.24
CA ALA A 3 -2.47 -17.82 21.33
C ALA A 3 -2.75 -17.40 19.87
N ASN A 4 -3.98 -17.61 19.38
CA ASN A 4 -4.36 -17.24 18.01
C ASN A 4 -4.29 -15.72 17.81
N VAL A 5 -4.79 -14.94 18.77
CA VAL A 5 -4.72 -13.47 18.72
C VAL A 5 -3.27 -13.00 18.70
N LEU A 6 -2.42 -13.57 19.55
CA LEU A 6 -0.99 -13.23 19.58
C LEU A 6 -0.31 -13.57 18.24
N THR A 7 -0.59 -14.73 17.66
CA THR A 7 -0.02 -15.10 16.35
C THR A 7 -0.53 -14.21 15.22
N THR A 8 -1.80 -13.79 15.24
CA THR A 8 -2.36 -12.88 14.24
C THR A 8 -1.73 -11.50 14.34
N VAL A 9 -1.66 -10.93 15.55
CA VAL A 9 -1.05 -9.61 15.76
C VAL A 9 0.44 -9.65 15.44
N GLY A 10 1.16 -10.66 15.91
CA GLY A 10 2.58 -10.83 15.61
C GLY A 10 2.84 -10.99 14.11
N GLY A 11 1.99 -11.75 13.41
CA GLY A 11 2.04 -11.89 11.95
C GLY A 11 1.82 -10.58 11.21
N LEU A 12 0.82 -9.78 11.61
CA LEU A 12 0.56 -8.47 11.01
C LEU A 12 1.73 -7.50 11.20
N VAL A 13 2.31 -7.46 12.41
CA VAL A 13 3.49 -6.63 12.70
C VAL A 13 4.68 -7.06 11.85
N LEU A 14 4.97 -8.37 11.79
CA LEU A 14 6.05 -8.91 10.97
C LEU A 14 5.85 -8.60 9.48
N LEU A 15 4.63 -8.74 8.98
CA LEU A 15 4.29 -8.43 7.60
C LEU A 15 4.58 -6.96 7.27
N GLY A 16 4.13 -6.03 8.13
CA GLY A 16 4.36 -4.59 7.96
C GLY A 16 5.84 -4.21 8.04
N VAL A 17 6.58 -4.77 9.01
CA VAL A 17 8.03 -4.53 9.13
C VAL A 17 8.78 -5.09 7.91
N ALA A 18 8.43 -6.30 7.46
CA ALA A 18 9.04 -6.90 6.28
C ALA A 18 8.79 -6.06 5.01
N ALA A 19 7.56 -5.55 4.85
CA ALA A 19 7.19 -4.67 3.75
C ALA A 19 8.00 -3.38 3.73
N ASP A 20 8.10 -2.69 4.88
CA ASP A 20 8.89 -1.46 5.01
C ASP A 20 10.36 -1.70 4.66
N ARG A 21 10.96 -2.78 5.19
CA ARG A 21 12.36 -3.14 4.88
C ARG A 21 12.55 -3.49 3.40
N LEU A 22 11.58 -4.15 2.78
CA LEU A 22 11.59 -4.47 1.35
C LEU A 22 11.54 -3.19 0.52
N VAL A 23 10.60 -2.29 0.79
CA VAL A 23 10.45 -1.01 0.08
C VAL A 23 11.71 -0.16 0.21
N LEU A 24 12.28 -0.04 1.40
CA LEU A 24 13.50 0.72 1.65
C LEU A 24 14.69 0.14 0.86
N SER A 25 14.86 -1.19 0.89
CA SER A 25 15.96 -1.87 0.20
C SER A 25 15.81 -1.77 -1.31
N ALA A 26 14.60 -1.98 -1.85
CA ALA A 26 14.28 -1.84 -3.26
C ALA A 26 14.50 -0.39 -3.73
N SER A 27 14.10 0.60 -2.92
CA SER A 27 14.33 2.01 -3.21
C SER A 27 15.82 2.37 -3.25
N HIS A 28 16.64 1.81 -2.35
CA HIS A 28 18.10 1.99 -2.41
C HIS A 28 18.70 1.40 -3.68
N LEU A 29 18.26 0.22 -4.09
CA LEU A 29 18.74 -0.43 -5.32
C LEU A 29 18.33 0.39 -6.56
N ALA A 30 17.08 0.82 -6.63
CA ALA A 30 16.57 1.64 -7.73
C ALA A 30 17.34 2.97 -7.86
N ARG A 31 17.69 3.62 -6.74
CA ARG A 31 18.57 4.81 -6.74
C ARG A 31 19.93 4.50 -7.35
N ARG A 32 20.55 3.37 -6.99
CA ARG A 32 21.87 2.96 -7.54
C ARG A 32 21.81 2.65 -9.03
N TRP A 33 20.66 2.22 -9.54
CA TRP A 33 20.43 2.00 -10.96
C TRP A 33 20.07 3.28 -11.74
N GLY A 34 20.08 4.44 -11.08
CA GLY A 34 19.84 5.73 -11.74
C GLY A 34 18.36 6.02 -12.02
N LEU A 35 17.41 5.32 -11.38
CA LEU A 35 15.99 5.64 -11.52
C LEU A 35 15.70 7.02 -10.89
N SER A 36 14.86 7.80 -11.56
CA SER A 36 14.45 9.11 -11.08
C SER A 36 13.62 9.00 -9.78
N PRO A 37 13.64 10.02 -8.90
CA PRO A 37 12.82 10.02 -7.68
C PRO A 37 11.33 9.78 -7.94
N ILE A 38 10.82 10.28 -9.07
CA ILE A 38 9.42 10.09 -9.49
C ILE A 38 9.14 8.62 -9.80
N LEU A 39 10.02 7.94 -10.55
CA LEU A 39 9.85 6.50 -10.85
C LEU A 39 9.95 5.64 -9.59
N ILE A 40 10.85 5.98 -8.67
CA ILE A 40 10.97 5.27 -7.39
C ILE A 40 9.69 5.44 -6.58
N GLY A 41 9.16 6.65 -6.47
CA GLY A 41 7.89 6.92 -5.78
C GLY A 41 6.70 6.20 -6.43
N ALA A 42 6.53 6.37 -7.73
CA ALA A 42 5.38 5.84 -8.46
C ALA A 42 5.38 4.31 -8.55
N VAL A 43 6.54 3.70 -8.81
CA VAL A 43 6.63 2.26 -9.10
C VAL A 43 7.10 1.48 -7.88
N VAL A 44 8.27 1.80 -7.34
CA VAL A 44 8.90 0.97 -6.29
C VAL A 44 8.16 1.10 -4.97
N ILE A 45 7.89 2.34 -4.55
CA ILE A 45 7.16 2.61 -3.32
C ILE A 45 5.69 2.21 -3.50
N GLY A 46 5.03 2.69 -4.57
CA GLY A 46 3.62 2.38 -4.83
C GLY A 46 3.28 0.89 -4.90
N LEU A 47 4.09 0.10 -5.63
CA LEU A 47 3.90 -1.36 -5.65
C LEU A 47 4.31 -1.99 -4.33
N GLY A 48 5.46 -1.59 -3.77
CA GLY A 48 6.03 -2.22 -2.60
C GLY A 48 5.17 -2.07 -1.34
N THR A 49 4.45 -0.95 -1.18
CA THR A 49 3.51 -0.77 -0.08
C THR A 49 2.23 -1.60 -0.23
N SER A 50 1.91 -2.08 -1.44
CA SER A 50 0.70 -2.86 -1.74
C SER A 50 0.94 -4.38 -1.74
N ILE A 51 2.21 -4.80 -1.64
CA ILE A 51 2.61 -6.22 -1.59
C ILE A 51 1.93 -6.96 -0.41
N PRO A 52 1.96 -6.43 0.82
CA PRO A 52 1.34 -7.10 1.98
C PRO A 52 -0.14 -7.41 1.75
N GLU A 53 -0.88 -6.43 1.25
CA GLU A 53 -2.31 -6.50 0.96
C GLU A 53 -2.57 -7.51 -0.16
N MET A 54 -1.76 -7.50 -1.21
CA MET A 54 -1.83 -8.50 -2.28
C MET A 54 -1.64 -9.92 -1.74
N PHE A 55 -0.66 -10.13 -0.86
CA PHE A 55 -0.42 -11.44 -0.24
C PHE A 55 -1.59 -11.88 0.64
N VAL A 56 -2.12 -10.99 1.48
CA VAL A 56 -3.27 -11.29 2.35
C VAL A 56 -4.51 -11.63 1.51
N SER A 57 -4.81 -10.83 0.49
CA SER A 57 -5.93 -11.09 -0.41
C SER A 57 -5.75 -12.37 -1.22
N ALA A 58 -4.56 -12.68 -1.71
CA ALA A 58 -4.28 -13.92 -2.43
C ALA A 58 -4.50 -15.15 -1.54
N LEU A 59 -4.00 -15.11 -0.29
CA LEU A 59 -4.18 -16.18 0.69
C LEU A 59 -5.65 -16.32 1.13
N ALA A 60 -6.39 -15.22 1.23
CA ALA A 60 -7.81 -15.22 1.51
C ALA A 60 -8.61 -15.84 0.35
N ALA A 61 -8.34 -15.43 -0.89
CA ALA A 61 -9.00 -15.95 -2.08
C ALA A 61 -8.73 -17.45 -2.30
N ALA A 62 -7.56 -17.94 -1.90
CA ALA A 62 -7.21 -19.36 -1.96
C ALA A 62 -8.00 -20.24 -0.98
N ARG A 63 -8.68 -19.65 0.02
CA ARG A 63 -9.55 -20.39 0.93
C ARG A 63 -10.98 -20.50 0.39
N VAL A 64 -11.61 -21.65 0.60
CA VAL A 64 -13.02 -21.88 0.28
C VAL A 64 -13.88 -20.85 1.02
N GLY A 65 -14.65 -20.05 0.26
CA GLY A 65 -15.50 -18.98 0.80
C GLY A 65 -14.76 -17.70 1.21
N GLY A 66 -13.47 -17.56 0.90
CA GLY A 66 -12.65 -16.41 1.30
C GLY A 66 -12.67 -15.21 0.34
N LEU A 67 -13.48 -15.25 -0.72
CA LEU A 67 -13.52 -14.21 -1.75
C LEU A 67 -13.96 -12.85 -1.17
N ASP A 68 -14.97 -12.84 -0.30
CA ASP A 68 -15.48 -11.60 0.31
C ASP A 68 -14.40 -10.91 1.17
N LEU A 69 -13.57 -11.71 1.88
CA LEU A 69 -12.43 -11.18 2.64
C LEU A 69 -11.33 -10.66 1.71
N ALA A 70 -11.05 -11.35 0.60
CA ALA A 70 -10.05 -10.91 -0.37
C ALA A 70 -10.43 -9.57 -1.02
N VAL A 71 -11.69 -9.45 -1.44
CA VAL A 71 -12.25 -8.23 -2.04
C VAL A 71 -12.33 -7.12 -0.98
N GLY A 72 -12.81 -7.44 0.22
CA GLY A 72 -12.88 -6.49 1.33
C GLY A 72 -11.51 -5.92 1.69
N ASN A 73 -10.45 -6.73 1.65
CA ASN A 73 -9.09 -6.27 1.89
C ASN A 73 -8.59 -5.34 0.77
N ILE A 74 -8.83 -5.66 -0.51
CA ILE A 74 -8.41 -4.80 -1.65
C ILE A 74 -9.13 -3.45 -1.61
N VAL A 75 -10.46 -3.48 -1.52
CA VAL A 75 -11.28 -2.27 -1.52
C VAL A 75 -11.02 -1.44 -0.27
N GLY A 76 -11.01 -2.08 0.90
CA GLY A 76 -10.78 -1.41 2.18
C GLY A 76 -9.42 -0.74 2.27
N SER A 77 -8.35 -1.39 1.79
CA SER A 77 -6.99 -0.83 1.84
C SER A 77 -6.84 0.38 0.91
N ASN A 78 -7.44 0.35 -0.28
CA ASN A 78 -7.44 1.50 -1.18
C ASN A 78 -8.21 2.70 -0.59
N ILE A 79 -9.38 2.45 0.01
CA ILE A 79 -10.15 3.48 0.70
C ILE A 79 -9.32 4.05 1.86
N ALA A 80 -8.68 3.21 2.67
CA ALA A 80 -7.83 3.66 3.79
C ALA A 80 -6.62 4.48 3.30
N ASN A 81 -5.96 4.06 2.21
CA ASN A 81 -4.83 4.80 1.65
C ASN A 81 -5.23 6.19 1.14
N LEU A 82 -6.38 6.32 0.49
CA LEU A 82 -6.85 7.61 -0.01
C LEU A 82 -7.47 8.51 1.07
N SER A 83 -8.21 7.93 2.02
CA SER A 83 -8.91 8.72 3.05
C SER A 83 -8.03 8.98 4.26
N LEU A 84 -7.41 7.94 4.82
CA LEU A 84 -6.65 8.03 6.06
C LEU A 84 -5.21 8.44 5.78
N VAL A 85 -4.47 7.68 4.96
CA VAL A 85 -3.03 7.92 4.76
C VAL A 85 -2.81 9.24 4.04
N LEU A 86 -3.44 9.43 2.88
CA LEU A 86 -3.32 10.68 2.11
C LEU A 86 -3.95 11.86 2.87
N GLY A 87 -5.13 11.68 3.48
CA GLY A 87 -5.78 12.72 4.27
C GLY A 87 -4.91 13.24 5.42
N VAL A 88 -4.34 12.33 6.22
CA VAL A 88 -3.40 12.69 7.29
C VAL A 88 -2.11 13.29 6.73
N SER A 89 -1.59 12.76 5.61
CA SER A 89 -0.39 13.30 4.97
C SER A 89 -0.57 14.76 4.53
N VAL A 90 -1.73 15.10 3.95
CA VAL A 90 -2.06 16.48 3.54
C VAL A 90 -2.23 17.40 4.75
N LEU A 91 -2.82 16.91 5.84
CA LEU A 91 -2.97 17.69 7.08
C LEU A 91 -1.62 18.01 7.73
N LEU A 92 -0.68 17.05 7.72
CA LEU A 92 0.65 17.21 8.32
C LEU A 92 1.64 17.96 7.41
N SER A 93 1.58 17.70 6.11
CA SER A 93 2.48 18.27 5.11
C SER A 93 1.71 18.57 3.82
N PRO A 94 1.14 19.78 3.69
CA PRO A 94 0.36 20.18 2.54
C PRO A 94 1.12 19.97 1.23
N ILE A 95 0.48 19.31 0.26
CA ILE A 95 1.08 19.04 -1.05
C ILE A 95 1.04 20.34 -1.87
N VAL A 96 2.16 21.05 -1.94
CA VAL A 96 2.29 22.30 -2.72
C VAL A 96 2.82 21.96 -4.13
N GLY A 97 2.18 22.47 -5.19
CA GLY A 97 2.75 22.49 -6.55
C GLY A 97 2.40 21.33 -7.50
N HIS A 98 1.57 20.35 -7.13
CA HIS A 98 1.23 19.19 -7.98
C HIS A 98 -0.21 19.18 -8.53
N GLY A 99 -0.89 20.33 -8.57
CA GLY A 99 -2.30 20.43 -9.00
C GLY A 99 -2.56 19.94 -10.44
N ALA A 100 -1.54 19.93 -11.31
CA ALA A 100 -1.64 19.37 -12.65
C ALA A 100 -1.78 17.84 -12.65
N VAL A 101 -1.10 17.14 -11.73
CA VAL A 101 -1.21 15.68 -11.57
C VAL A 101 -2.58 15.34 -11.01
N LEU A 102 -3.05 16.05 -9.98
CA LEU A 102 -4.37 15.79 -9.39
C LEU A 102 -5.52 16.08 -10.38
N LYS A 103 -5.41 17.13 -11.20
CA LYS A 103 -6.42 17.41 -12.25
C LYS A 103 -6.42 16.38 -13.37
N ARG A 104 -5.29 15.73 -13.64
CA ARG A 104 -5.15 14.74 -14.71
C ARG A 104 -5.48 13.33 -14.23
N GLU A 105 -5.04 12.95 -13.03
CA GLU A 105 -5.16 11.60 -12.48
C GLU A 105 -6.34 11.44 -11.51
N GLY A 106 -6.78 12.53 -10.85
CA GLY A 106 -7.94 12.51 -9.97
C GLY A 106 -9.24 12.04 -10.64
N PRO A 107 -9.57 12.47 -11.88
CA PRO A 107 -10.73 11.94 -12.59
C PRO A 107 -10.62 10.44 -12.92
N LEU A 108 -9.40 9.96 -13.22
CA LEU A 108 -9.16 8.54 -13.49
C LEU A 108 -9.41 7.67 -12.24
N MET A 109 -9.17 8.20 -11.05
CA MET A 109 -9.46 7.50 -9.78
C MET A 109 -10.97 7.30 -9.51
N LEU A 110 -11.84 8.09 -10.14
CA LEU A 110 -13.31 7.97 -10.00
C LEU A 110 -13.94 7.01 -11.03
N VAL A 111 -13.17 6.61 -12.05
CA VAL A 111 -13.64 5.79 -13.17
C VAL A 111 -13.20 4.32 -13.03
N GLY A 112 -12.25 4.02 -12.13
CA GLY A 112 -11.73 2.68 -11.86
C GLY A 112 -12.37 1.96 -10.68
#